data_AF-A0A535ZB73-F1
#
_entry.id   AF-A0A535ZB73-F1
#
_cell.length_a   1.000
_cell.length_b   1.000
_cell.length_c   1.000
_cell.angle_alpha   90.00
_cell.angle_beta   90.00
_cell.angle_gamma   90.00
#
_symmetry.space_group_name_H-M   'P 1'
#
loop_
_entity.id
_entity.type
_entity.pdbx_description
1 polymer ?
#
loop_
_entity_poly.entity_id
_entity_poly.type
_entity_poly.pdbx_seq_one_letter_code
_entity_poly.pdbx_strand_id
1 'polypeptide(L)'
;MKREIRLELFETAVSRLLSEGEDRDCVIFELRGRPDCYVQFILHDGALLGEVGSRGWAPEGELLDRERITALGCLGFEGGGHRANFARDHLPQDGRRLACLTELLFGAAYRPQRDFDITVITKPMIEAEAMQRRAQEVDA
;
A
#
# COMPACT_ATOMS: atom_id res chain seq x y z
N MET A 1 15.13 -6.01 6.34
CA MET A 1 14.45 -6.12 7.65
C MET A 1 13.93 -7.53 7.86
N LYS A 2 13.99 -8.08 9.09
CA LYS A 2 13.42 -9.40 9.41
C LYS A 2 11.88 -9.38 9.33
N ARG A 3 11.27 -10.51 8.97
CA ARG A 3 9.81 -10.64 8.83
C ARG A 3 9.01 -10.22 10.06
N GLU A 4 9.43 -10.60 11.27
CA GLU A 4 8.74 -10.24 12.52
C GLU A 4 8.67 -8.72 12.71
N ILE A 5 9.81 -8.04 12.53
CA ILE A 5 9.91 -6.58 12.60
C ILE A 5 9.02 -5.91 11.53
N ARG A 6 8.98 -6.48 10.31
CA ARG A 6 8.07 -6.01 9.26
C ARG A 6 6.60 -6.10 9.68
N LEU A 7 6.20 -7.25 10.23
CA LEU A 7 4.81 -7.46 10.64
C LEU A 7 4.42 -6.50 11.76
N GLU A 8 5.29 -6.28 12.75
CA GLU A 8 5.08 -5.30 13.81
C GLU A 8 4.96 -3.87 13.25
N LEU A 9 5.79 -3.51 12.27
CA LEU A 9 5.71 -2.22 11.58
C LEU A 9 4.38 -2.05 10.85
N PHE A 10 3.96 -3.05 10.07
CA PHE A 10 2.67 -3.03 9.37
C PHE A 10 1.50 -2.93 10.36
N GLU A 11 1.51 -3.75 11.40
CA GLU A 11 0.46 -3.78 12.42
C GLU A 11 0.34 -2.45 13.14
N THR A 12 1.47 -1.86 13.54
CA THR A 12 1.49 -0.55 14.20
C THR A 12 0.91 0.54 13.31
N ALA A 13 1.37 0.61 12.06
CA ALA A 13 0.95 1.66 11.13
C ALA A 13 -0.53 1.53 10.73
N VAL A 14 -1.02 0.31 10.50
CA VAL A 14 -2.43 0.06 10.19
C VAL A 14 -3.32 0.25 11.41
N SER A 15 -2.91 -0.22 12.60
CA SER A 15 -3.70 -0.03 13.83
C SER A 15 -3.88 1.45 14.12
N ARG A 16 -2.84 2.26 13.89
CA ARG A 16 -2.93 3.72 14.01
C ARG A 16 -3.92 4.32 13.03
N LEU A 17 -3.88 3.92 11.75
CA LEU A 17 -4.88 4.35 10.77
C LEU A 17 -6.30 3.99 11.24
N LEU A 18 -6.52 2.78 11.75
CA LEU A 18 -7.84 2.34 12.21
C LEU A 18 -8.34 3.07 13.47
N SER A 19 -7.44 3.46 14.37
CA SER A 19 -7.83 4.08 15.65
C SER A 19 -7.90 5.61 15.60
N GLU A 20 -7.05 6.24 14.78
CA GLU A 20 -6.87 7.70 14.74
C GLU A 20 -7.27 8.32 13.40
N GLY A 21 -7.45 7.50 12.36
CA GLY A 21 -7.67 8.00 11.00
C GLY A 21 -9.06 8.58 10.77
N GLU A 22 -9.10 9.64 9.97
CA GLU A 22 -10.33 10.25 9.47
C GLU A 22 -10.71 9.71 8.08
N ASP A 23 -11.88 10.11 7.57
CA ASP A 23 -12.27 9.78 6.20
C ASP A 23 -11.20 10.25 5.20
N ARG A 24 -10.86 9.37 4.26
CA ARG A 24 -9.80 9.52 3.25
C ARG A 24 -8.38 9.54 3.81
N ASP A 25 -8.18 9.26 5.09
CA ASP A 25 -6.84 8.97 5.59
C ASP A 25 -6.34 7.65 5.01
N CYS A 26 -5.02 7.59 4.84
CA CYS A 26 -4.39 6.43 4.27
C CYS A 26 -3.02 6.17 4.87
N VAL A 27 -2.61 4.91 4.77
CA VAL A 27 -1.24 4.47 4.95
C VAL A 27 -0.79 3.75 3.68
N ILE A 28 0.40 4.09 3.21
CA ILE A 28 1.02 3.51 2.03
C ILE A 28 2.34 2.88 2.47
N PHE A 29 2.53 1.61 2.09
CA PHE A 29 3.76 0.87 2.26
C PHE A 29 4.45 0.78 0.90
N GLU A 30 5.66 1.31 0.78
CA GLU A 30 6.45 1.26 -0.45
C GLU A 30 7.69 0.36 -0.27
N LEU A 31 8.06 -0.41 -1.29
CA LEU A 31 9.31 -1.16 -1.27
C LEU A 31 10.51 -0.20 -1.32
N ARG A 32 11.41 -0.30 -0.34
CA ARG A 32 12.64 0.51 -0.36
C ARG A 32 13.50 0.12 -1.56
N GLY A 33 13.88 1.12 -2.37
CA GLY A 33 14.60 0.93 -3.63
C GLY A 33 13.71 0.65 -4.85
N ARG A 34 12.40 0.45 -4.66
CA ARG A 34 11.36 0.38 -5.71
C ARG A 34 10.09 1.10 -5.22
N PRO A 35 10.15 2.43 -5.02
CA PRO A 35 9.06 3.22 -4.44
C PRO A 35 7.84 3.33 -5.36
N ASP A 36 7.97 2.88 -6.61
CA ASP A 36 6.85 2.69 -7.50
C ASP A 36 5.94 1.55 -7.02
N CYS A 37 6.46 0.52 -6.34
CA CYS A 37 5.72 -0.66 -5.87
C CYS A 37 5.16 -0.47 -4.46
N TYR A 38 3.84 -0.56 -4.30
CA TYR A 38 3.19 -0.27 -3.03
C TYR A 38 2.02 -1.20 -2.68
N VAL A 39 1.67 -1.16 -1.39
CA VAL A 39 0.41 -1.61 -0.81
C VAL A 39 -0.15 -0.44 -0.02
N GLN A 40 -1.43 -0.11 -0.21
CA GLN A 40 -2.09 1.02 0.43
C GLN A 40 -3.39 0.58 1.11
N PHE A 41 -3.69 1.19 2.25
CA PHE A 41 -5.02 1.15 2.85
C PHE A 41 -5.59 2.55 2.99
N ILE A 42 -6.88 2.68 2.72
CA ILE A 42 -7.61 3.96 2.73
C ILE A 42 -8.90 3.76 3.53
N LEU A 43 -9.14 4.67 4.48
CA LEU A 43 -10.47 4.79 5.11
C LEU A 43 -11.38 5.56 4.17
N HIS A 44 -12.54 4.99 3.86
CA HIS A 44 -13.54 5.68 3.05
C HIS A 44 -14.96 5.30 3.50
N ASP A 45 -15.76 6.29 3.89
CA ASP A 45 -17.15 6.13 4.32
C ASP A 45 -17.33 5.03 5.39
N GLY A 46 -16.38 4.96 6.34
CA GLY A 46 -16.37 3.98 7.42
C GLY A 46 -15.95 2.56 7.01
N ALA A 47 -15.66 2.32 5.73
CA ALA A 47 -15.06 1.10 5.22
C ALA A 47 -13.54 1.25 5.07
N LEU A 48 -12.83 0.12 5.00
CA LEU A 48 -11.41 0.09 4.66
C LEU A 48 -11.23 -0.52 3.27
N LEU A 49 -10.62 0.26 2.38
CA LEU A 49 -10.22 -0.15 1.04
C LEU A 49 -8.73 -0.50 1.04
N GLY A 50 -8.36 -1.58 0.37
CA GLY A 50 -6.97 -1.93 0.10
C GLY A 50 -6.65 -1.83 -1.37
N GLU A 51 -5.46 -1.34 -1.67
CA GLU A 51 -4.92 -1.27 -3.03
C GLU A 51 -3.51 -1.85 -3.07
N VAL A 52 -3.19 -2.58 -4.14
CA VAL A 52 -1.84 -2.99 -4.51
C VAL A 52 -1.58 -2.44 -5.90
N GLY A 53 -0.50 -1.66 -6.03
CA GLY A 53 -0.23 -0.92 -7.26
C GLY A 53 1.25 -0.71 -7.53
N SER A 54 1.58 -0.51 -8.80
CA SER A 54 2.84 0.14 -9.16
C SER A 54 2.63 1.32 -10.08
N ARG A 55 3.38 2.41 -9.84
CA ARG A 55 3.42 3.56 -10.76
C ARG A 55 3.94 3.18 -12.16
N GLY A 56 4.63 2.05 -12.29
CA GLY A 56 5.13 1.50 -13.56
C GLY A 56 4.19 0.49 -14.23
N TRP A 57 3.05 0.12 -13.63
CA TRP A 57 2.09 -0.74 -14.31
C TRP A 57 1.40 0.03 -15.44
N ALA A 58 1.54 -0.49 -16.66
CA ALA A 58 0.91 0.09 -17.84
C ALA A 58 -0.52 -0.47 -18.00
N PRO A 59 -1.48 0.35 -18.44
CA PRO A 59 -2.83 -0.11 -18.79
C PRO A 59 -2.89 -1.10 -19.96
N GLU A 60 -1.80 -1.25 -20.73
CA GLU A 60 -1.77 -2.09 -21.94
C GLU A 60 -0.61 -3.11 -21.91
N GLY A 61 -0.97 -4.40 -21.99
CA GLY A 61 -0.12 -5.47 -22.53
C GLY A 61 0.88 -6.14 -21.59
N GLU A 62 1.46 -5.42 -20.63
CA GLU A 62 2.41 -5.98 -19.65
C GLU A 62 1.89 -5.82 -18.22
N LEU A 63 0.71 -6.40 -17.99
CA LEU A 63 0.29 -6.70 -16.63
C LEU A 63 1.28 -7.69 -16.01
N LEU A 64 1.34 -7.68 -14.67
CA LEU A 64 1.89 -8.76 -13.85
C LEU A 64 1.72 -10.12 -14.54
N ASP A 65 2.72 -11.00 -14.46
CA ASP A 65 2.56 -12.35 -14.99
C ASP A 65 1.30 -13.04 -14.44
N ARG A 66 0.75 -13.99 -15.21
CA ARG A 66 -0.52 -14.66 -14.86
C ARG A 66 -0.52 -15.27 -13.47
N GLU A 67 0.63 -15.73 -12.98
CA GLU A 67 0.75 -16.31 -11.64
C GLU A 67 0.51 -15.27 -10.56
N ARG A 68 1.07 -14.06 -10.70
CA ARG A 68 0.87 -12.96 -9.75
C ARG A 68 -0.55 -12.43 -9.78
N ILE A 69 -1.16 -12.29 -10.96
CA ILE A 69 -2.59 -11.95 -11.09
C ILE A 69 -3.44 -12.96 -10.32
N THR A 70 -3.18 -14.26 -10.55
CA THR A 70 -3.91 -15.33 -9.86
C THR A 70 -3.68 -15.29 -8.35
N ALA A 71 -2.45 -15.05 -7.90
CA ALA A 71 -2.13 -14.95 -6.48
C ALA A 71 -2.86 -13.79 -5.79
N LEU A 72 -2.94 -12.62 -6.44
CA LEU A 72 -3.72 -11.47 -5.94
C LEU A 72 -5.23 -11.79 -5.91
N GLY A 73 -5.74 -12.43 -6.96
CA GLY A 73 -7.13 -12.90 -7.00
C GLY A 73 -7.47 -13.87 -5.88
N CYS A 74 -6.58 -14.78 -5.51
CA CYS A 74 -6.75 -15.69 -4.37
C CYS A 74 -6.81 -14.96 -3.02
N LEU A 75 -6.25 -13.74 -2.92
CA LEU A 75 -6.35 -12.86 -1.75
C LEU A 75 -7.62 -11.98 -1.79
N GLY A 76 -8.44 -12.12 -2.83
CA GLY A 76 -9.66 -11.37 -3.07
C GLY A 76 -9.45 -9.99 -3.67
N PHE A 77 -8.26 -9.71 -4.24
CA PHE A 77 -7.98 -8.45 -4.90
C PHE A 77 -8.25 -8.57 -6.40
N GLU A 78 -9.05 -7.64 -6.92
CA GLU A 78 -9.48 -7.62 -8.32
C GLU A 78 -8.75 -6.50 -9.06
N GLY A 79 -8.23 -6.82 -10.24
CA GLY A 79 -7.54 -5.86 -11.11
C GLY A 79 -8.52 -5.03 -11.95
N GLY A 80 -8.02 -3.95 -12.54
CA GLY A 80 -8.79 -3.12 -13.49
C GLY A 80 -9.18 -1.73 -12.98
N GLY A 81 -8.62 -1.31 -11.84
CA GLY A 81 -8.74 0.07 -11.35
C GLY A 81 -7.87 1.09 -12.10
N HIS A 82 -7.76 2.30 -11.54
CA HIS A 82 -6.84 3.32 -12.04
C HIS A 82 -5.42 2.76 -12.13
N ARG A 83 -4.70 3.02 -13.23
CA ARG A 83 -3.32 2.51 -13.48
C ARG A 83 -3.17 0.99 -13.42
N ALA A 84 -4.24 0.24 -13.66
CA ALA A 84 -4.23 -1.23 -13.60
C ALA A 84 -3.89 -1.81 -12.22
N ASN A 85 -4.17 -1.05 -11.15
CA ASN A 85 -4.05 -1.50 -9.78
C ASN A 85 -5.04 -2.63 -9.45
N PHE A 86 -4.71 -3.37 -8.39
CA PHE A 86 -5.55 -4.39 -7.79
C PHE A 86 -6.15 -3.83 -6.51
N ALA A 87 -7.48 -3.89 -6.37
CA ALA A 87 -8.18 -3.32 -5.24
C ALA A 87 -9.11 -4.33 -4.58
N ARG A 88 -9.40 -4.10 -3.31
CA ARG A 88 -10.41 -4.82 -2.54
C ARG A 88 -11.07 -3.90 -1.53
N ASP A 89 -12.40 -3.91 -1.55
CA ASP A 89 -13.22 -3.15 -0.62
C ASP A 89 -13.58 -3.97 0.62
N HIS A 90 -14.05 -3.28 1.66
CA HIS A 90 -14.57 -3.88 2.89
C HIS A 90 -13.59 -4.85 3.57
N LEU A 91 -12.32 -4.46 3.64
CA LEU A 91 -11.30 -5.22 4.37
C LEU A 91 -11.62 -5.28 5.88
N PRO A 92 -11.19 -6.36 6.56
CA PRO A 92 -11.37 -6.47 8.01
C PRO A 92 -10.60 -5.37 8.72
N GLN A 93 -11.24 -4.65 9.63
CA GLN A 93 -10.60 -3.61 10.46
C GLN A 93 -9.89 -4.22 11.67
N ASP A 94 -8.89 -5.06 11.40
CA ASP A 94 -8.05 -5.71 12.41
C ASP A 94 -6.58 -5.55 12.01
N GLY A 95 -5.82 -4.83 12.83
CA GLY A 95 -4.43 -4.44 12.51
C GLY A 95 -3.53 -5.64 12.24
N ARG A 96 -3.68 -6.73 13.00
CA ARG A 96 -2.86 -7.94 12.85
C ARG A 96 -3.19 -8.70 11.57
N ARG A 97 -4.48 -8.84 11.24
CA ARG A 97 -4.92 -9.46 9.99
C ARG A 97 -4.46 -8.65 8.79
N LEU A 98 -4.55 -7.33 8.85
CA LEU A 98 -4.10 -6.44 7.80
C LEU A 98 -2.57 -6.43 7.66
N ALA A 99 -1.81 -6.56 8.74
CA ALA A 99 -0.36 -6.73 8.69
C ALA A 99 0.04 -8.01 7.97
N CYS A 100 -0.62 -9.13 8.29
CA CYS A 100 -0.41 -10.40 7.59
C CYS A 100 -0.78 -10.30 6.12
N LEU A 101 -1.91 -9.64 5.82
CA LEU A 101 -2.35 -9.40 4.45
C LEU A 101 -1.33 -8.56 3.69
N THR A 102 -0.78 -7.51 4.29
CA THR A 102 0.25 -6.64 3.68
C THR A 102 1.47 -7.44 3.24
N GLU A 103 2.01 -8.29 4.12
CA GLU A 103 3.12 -9.20 3.80
C GLU A 103 2.78 -10.15 2.62
N LEU A 104 1.57 -10.72 2.62
CA LEU A 104 1.10 -11.60 1.56
C LEU A 104 0.96 -10.87 0.22
N LEU A 105 0.42 -9.64 0.23
CA LEU A 105 0.27 -8.82 -0.97
C LEU A 105 1.63 -8.45 -1.58
N PHE A 106 2.61 -8.08 -0.76
CA PHE A 106 3.97 -7.86 -1.25
C PHE A 106 4.58 -9.12 -1.88
N GLY A 107 4.39 -10.28 -1.24
CA GLY A 107 4.83 -11.57 -1.76
C GLY A 107 4.17 -11.91 -3.11
N ALA A 108 2.85 -11.74 -3.19
CA ALA A 108 2.05 -12.04 -4.37
C ALA A 108 2.40 -11.12 -5.56
N ALA A 109 2.52 -9.80 -5.33
CA ALA A 109 2.71 -8.83 -6.41
C ALA A 109 4.18 -8.67 -6.85
N TYR A 110 5.13 -8.69 -5.91
CA TYR A 110 6.49 -8.21 -6.20
C TYR A 110 7.60 -9.22 -5.96
N ARG A 111 7.30 -10.36 -5.33
CA ARG A 111 8.26 -11.42 -4.98
C ARG A 111 9.58 -10.86 -4.43
N PRO A 112 9.53 -9.98 -3.40
CA PRO A 112 10.73 -9.34 -2.89
C PRO A 112 11.68 -10.38 -2.27
N GLN A 113 12.96 -10.02 -2.10
CA GLN A 113 13.90 -10.82 -1.31
C GLN A 113 13.38 -10.99 0.12
N ARG A 114 13.70 -12.10 0.79
CA ARG A 114 13.17 -12.46 2.13
C ARG A 114 13.22 -11.32 3.16
N ASP A 115 14.31 -10.55 3.16
CA ASP A 115 14.57 -9.49 4.13
C ASP A 115 14.40 -8.07 3.54
N PHE A 116 13.39 -7.87 2.70
CA PHE A 116 13.08 -6.56 2.14
C PHE A 116 12.74 -5.51 3.20
N ASP A 117 12.99 -4.26 2.85
CA ASP A 117 12.68 -3.07 3.65
C ASP A 117 11.50 -2.30 3.03
N ILE A 118 10.79 -1.59 3.90
CA ILE A 118 9.62 -0.81 3.54
C ILE A 118 9.78 0.63 4.02
N THR A 119 9.23 1.56 3.25
CA THR A 119 8.95 2.92 3.68
C THR A 119 7.45 3.03 3.99
N VAL A 120 7.11 3.60 5.14
CA VAL A 120 5.72 3.89 5.51
C VAL A 120 5.46 5.35 5.22
N ILE A 121 4.40 5.63 4.47
CA ILE A 121 3.96 6.98 4.11
C ILE A 121 2.54 7.14 4.64
N THR A 122 2.27 8.28 5.26
CA THR A 122 0.95 8.63 5.79
C THR A 122 0.49 9.94 5.19
N LYS A 123 -0.82 10.21 5.21
CA LYS A 123 -1.37 11.48 4.72
C LYS A 123 -0.68 12.73 5.30
N PRO A 124 -0.41 12.84 6.63
CA PRO A 124 0.33 13.98 7.16
C PRO A 124 1.73 14.16 6.55
N MET A 125 2.42 13.07 6.20
CA MET A 125 3.72 13.15 5.53
C MET A 125 3.58 13.70 4.10
N ILE A 126 2.56 13.25 3.36
CA ILE A 126 2.27 13.74 2.01
C ILE A 126 1.94 15.23 2.05
N GLU A 127 1.12 15.66 3.01
CA GLU A 127 0.75 17.07 3.18
C GLU A 127 1.95 17.95 3.56
N ALA A 128 2.82 17.48 4.45
CA ALA A 128 4.04 18.17 4.83
C ALA A 128 5.00 18.35 3.65
N GLU A 129 5.21 17.30 2.84
CA GLU A 129 6.02 17.38 1.62
C GLU A 129 5.43 18.35 0.60
N ALA A 130 4.11 18.34 0.39
CA ALA A 130 3.43 19.25 -0.52
C ALA A 130 3.57 20.71 -0.07
N MET A 131 3.49 20.98 1.24
CA MET A 131 3.68 22.32 1.81
C MET A 131 5.12 22.81 1.62
N GLN A 132 6.13 21.96 1.83
CA GLN A 132 7.53 22.31 1.63
C GLN A 132 7.84 22.66 0.17
N ARG A 133 7.31 21.87 -0.80
CA ARG A 133 7.50 22.16 -2.22
C ARG A 133 6.90 23.50 -2.63
N ARG A 134 5.68 23.79 -2.16
CA ARG A 134 5.02 25.09 -2.43
C ARG A 134 5.82 26.26 -1.87
N ALA A 135 6.41 26.12 -0.68
CA ALA A 135 7.25 27.17 -0.10
C ALA A 135 8.50 27.41 -0.96
N GLN A 136 9.14 26.35 -1.47
CA GLN A 136 10.31 26.45 -2.33
C GLN A 136 10.03 27.05 -3.72
N GLU A 137 8.81 26.87 -4.25
CA GLU A 137 8.38 27.46 -5.53
C GLU A 137 8.04 28.94 -5.43
N VAL A 138 7.69 29.44 -4.24
CA VAL A 138 7.38 30.88 -4.01
C VAL A 138 8.65 31.71 -3.81
N ASP A 139 9.74 31.09 -3.33
CA ASP A 139 11.03 31.73 -3.09
C ASP A 139 12.00 31.69 -4.29
N ALA A 140 11.58 31.10 -5.43
CA ALA A 140 12.37 30.94 -6.66
C ALA A 140 11.91 31.89 -7.78
#